data_AF-A0A7U5RVA7-F1
#
_entry.id   AF-A0A7U5RVA7-F1
#
_cell.length_a   1.000
_cell.length_b   1.000
_cell.length_c   1.000
_cell.angle_alpha   90.00
_cell.angle_beta   90.00
_cell.angle_gamma   90.00
#
_symmetry.space_group_name_H-M   'P 1'
#
loop_
_entity.id
_entity.type
_entity.pdbx_description
1 polymer ?
#
loop_
_entity_poly.entity_id
_entity_poly.type
_entity_poly.pdbx_seq_one_letter_code
_entity_poly.pdbx_strand_id
1 'polypeptide(L)'
;MGYGHDARRRPDGRFRGPVVTELHLAVGLDGYGWHPHAWRHAFAHNATGGGQLSGRYWAALAATAERGLLDFLTIDDSLDAQPGPRPEISPRRLAGRADATLVAARIAPVTAHIGLIPVATVTHTEPFHVSKAIATLDHISHGRAGWQVRVSATAHEAALFGRRSAPDGDELFHEAADAVEVVRRLWDSWEDDAVIRDVATGRYIDRDKLHYIDFAGEHFSVKGPSITPRPPQGQPVVAALAHAPRVYEFAAASADLVFVTPRDEESLRAILAEVGQAQRATGRRIQAYADLVVSLGEDPLTPGAAISSDAHAFRGSASDLAELLLAWQDAGVDGVRLRPAVNAIDLPAIVDDLVPLLQRAGRFRTRYREGETLRDRLGLAPAPNRYATAPSASLPCRSWTWHPSAPAATQRRRCATPSTWPSTPNNGATSVTGSPSTTSSRWPARRR
;
A
#
# COMPACT_ATOMS: atom_id res chain seq x y z
N MET A 1 27.36 -4.11 44.54
CA MET A 1 28.11 -4.41 43.30
C MET A 1 27.15 -4.22 42.14
N GLY A 2 27.14 -3.03 41.56
CA GLY A 2 26.30 -2.68 40.41
C GLY A 2 27.12 -2.68 39.13
N TYR A 3 26.55 -3.19 38.04
CA TYR A 3 27.08 -3.00 36.70
C TYR A 3 26.04 -2.23 35.89
N GLY A 4 26.33 -0.96 35.65
CA GLY A 4 25.59 -0.10 34.72
C GLY A 4 26.05 -0.36 33.29
N HIS A 5 25.09 -0.50 32.37
CA HIS A 5 25.37 -0.48 30.94
C HIS A 5 25.49 0.98 30.49
N ASP A 6 26.73 1.37 30.20
CA ASP A 6 27.14 2.67 29.71
C ASP A 6 26.84 2.82 28.20
N ALA A 7 25.97 3.77 27.88
CA ALA A 7 25.62 4.17 26.52
C ALA A 7 26.71 5.10 25.97
N ARG A 8 27.68 4.55 25.22
CA ARG A 8 28.72 5.36 24.56
C ARG A 8 28.24 5.92 23.23
N ARG A 9 27.85 7.21 23.24
CA ARG A 9 27.78 8.09 22.07
C ARG A 9 29.18 8.28 21.46
N ARG A 10 29.31 8.11 20.15
CA ARG A 10 30.42 8.68 19.34
C ARG A 10 29.97 9.99 18.67
N PRO A 11 30.91 10.87 18.25
CA PRO A 11 30.62 12.24 17.86
C PRO A 11 30.21 12.42 16.39
N ASP A 12 29.96 11.35 15.64
CA ASP A 12 29.44 11.43 14.27
C ASP A 12 27.93 11.17 14.30
N GLY A 13 27.12 12.17 13.97
CA GLY A 13 25.65 12.13 13.97
C GLY A 13 25.01 11.19 12.94
N ARG A 14 25.58 10.01 12.69
CA ARG A 14 25.00 8.95 11.88
C ARG A 14 24.01 8.17 12.74
N PHE A 15 22.72 8.26 12.40
CA PHE A 15 21.73 7.29 12.86
C PHE A 15 22.17 5.89 12.38
N ARG A 16 22.70 5.05 13.28
CA ARG A 16 22.66 3.60 13.05
C ARG A 16 21.21 3.18 13.24
N GLY A 17 20.49 2.99 12.13
CA GLY A 17 19.26 2.21 12.16
C GLY A 17 19.52 0.82 12.75
N PRO A 18 18.47 0.10 13.20
CA PRO A 18 18.63 -1.28 13.65
C PRO A 18 19.38 -2.08 12.57
N VAL A 19 20.36 -2.90 12.99
CA VAL A 19 21.03 -3.84 12.09
C VAL A 19 19.91 -4.70 11.50
N VAL A 20 19.65 -4.57 10.20
CA VAL A 20 18.67 -5.39 9.49
C VAL A 20 19.25 -6.80 9.49
N THR A 21 18.86 -7.61 10.48
CA THR A 21 19.33 -9.00 10.60
C THR A 21 18.63 -9.93 9.62
N GLU A 22 17.51 -9.50 9.05
CA GLU A 22 16.67 -10.32 8.17
C GLU A 22 16.36 -9.58 6.87
N LEU A 23 16.62 -10.22 5.74
CA LEU A 23 16.35 -9.69 4.40
C LEU A 23 14.86 -9.82 4.11
N HIS A 24 14.19 -8.73 3.71
CA HIS A 24 12.85 -8.86 3.16
C HIS A 24 12.91 -9.38 1.72
N LEU A 25 12.08 -10.37 1.40
CA LEU A 25 12.01 -10.97 0.07
C LEU A 25 10.56 -10.96 -0.43
N ALA A 26 10.35 -10.36 -1.59
CA ALA A 26 9.05 -10.24 -2.22
C ALA A 26 9.09 -10.72 -3.69
N VAL A 27 7.92 -10.87 -4.30
CA VAL A 27 7.82 -11.09 -5.76
C VAL A 27 6.93 -10.06 -6.43
N GLY A 28 7.30 -9.64 -7.64
CA GLY A 28 6.44 -8.89 -8.53
C GLY A 28 5.90 -9.79 -9.64
N LEU A 29 4.58 -9.95 -9.71
CA LEU A 29 3.92 -10.80 -10.69
C LEU A 29 3.23 -9.94 -11.76
N ASP A 30 3.44 -10.30 -13.03
CA ASP A 30 2.68 -9.78 -14.18
C ASP A 30 2.31 -10.94 -15.10
N GLY A 31 1.03 -11.09 -15.46
CA GLY A 31 0.54 -12.13 -16.38
C GLY A 31 1.13 -13.52 -16.12
N TYR A 32 1.97 -14.01 -17.05
CA TYR A 32 2.71 -15.28 -16.92
C TYR A 32 4.19 -15.10 -16.54
N GLY A 33 4.67 -13.88 -16.35
CA GLY A 33 6.04 -13.51 -16.04
C GLY A 33 6.49 -12.29 -16.84
N TRP A 34 7.64 -11.73 -16.45
CA TRP A 34 8.19 -10.49 -17.01
C TRP A 34 8.90 -10.67 -18.35
N HIS A 35 9.12 -11.91 -18.79
CA HIS A 35 9.59 -12.17 -20.14
C HIS A 35 8.46 -11.88 -21.16
N PRO A 36 8.71 -11.14 -22.26
CA PRO A 36 7.67 -10.80 -23.24
C PRO A 36 6.93 -12.00 -23.85
N HIS A 37 7.55 -13.18 -23.79
CA HIS A 37 6.98 -14.44 -24.27
C HIS A 37 6.74 -15.46 -23.14
N ALA A 38 6.67 -15.04 -21.87
CA ALA A 38 6.43 -15.92 -20.73
C ALA A 38 5.21 -16.84 -20.91
N TRP A 39 4.18 -16.35 -21.61
CA TRP A 39 3.00 -17.14 -21.96
C TRP A 39 3.36 -18.43 -22.72
N ARG A 40 4.29 -18.39 -23.68
CA ARG A 40 4.68 -19.58 -24.46
C ARG A 40 5.25 -20.66 -23.54
N HIS A 41 6.07 -20.26 -22.58
CA HIS A 41 6.70 -21.15 -21.62
C HIS A 41 5.69 -21.68 -20.61
N ALA A 42 4.82 -20.82 -20.08
CA ALA A 42 3.75 -21.24 -19.18
C ALA A 42 2.82 -22.29 -19.82
N PHE A 43 2.47 -22.12 -21.11
CA PHE A 43 1.69 -23.12 -21.85
C PHE A 43 2.48 -24.39 -22.13
N ALA A 44 3.76 -24.30 -22.50
CA ALA A 44 4.63 -25.47 -22.71
C ALA A 44 4.76 -26.33 -21.43
N HIS A 45 4.67 -25.70 -20.25
CA HIS A 45 4.72 -26.39 -18.95
C HIS A 45 3.33 -26.75 -18.38
N ASN A 46 2.26 -26.60 -19.18
CA ASN A 46 0.86 -26.82 -18.74
C ASN A 46 0.50 -26.05 -17.45
N ALA A 47 1.14 -24.91 -17.22
CA ALA A 47 1.11 -24.17 -15.96
C ALA A 47 0.19 -22.95 -16.02
N THR A 48 -0.86 -23.01 -16.85
CA THR A 48 -1.76 -21.87 -17.06
C THR A 48 -2.93 -21.85 -16.10
N GLY A 49 -3.36 -22.99 -15.55
CA GLY A 49 -4.39 -23.05 -14.50
C GLY A 49 -5.71 -22.33 -14.84
N GLY A 50 -6.11 -22.34 -16.12
CA GLY A 50 -7.27 -21.58 -16.63
C GLY A 50 -6.92 -20.20 -17.20
N GLY A 51 -5.64 -19.84 -17.20
CA GLY A 51 -5.06 -18.65 -17.80
C GLY A 51 -4.87 -17.47 -16.84
N GLN A 52 -4.23 -16.40 -17.30
CA GLN A 52 -3.93 -15.22 -16.46
C GLN A 52 -5.17 -14.49 -15.92
N LEU A 53 -6.37 -14.70 -16.48
CA LEU A 53 -7.64 -14.19 -15.93
C LEU A 53 -8.28 -15.13 -14.89
N SER A 54 -7.69 -16.31 -14.64
CA SER A 54 -8.20 -17.29 -13.69
C SER A 54 -7.80 -16.94 -12.26
N GLY A 55 -8.79 -16.79 -11.39
CA GLY A 55 -8.53 -16.66 -9.94
C GLY A 55 -7.81 -17.86 -9.33
N ARG A 56 -7.93 -19.07 -9.93
CA ARG A 56 -7.22 -20.27 -9.46
C ARG A 56 -5.72 -20.20 -9.77
N TYR A 57 -5.37 -19.65 -10.94
CA TYR A 57 -3.98 -19.45 -11.33
C TYR A 57 -3.27 -18.50 -10.34
N TRP A 58 -3.87 -17.34 -10.07
CA TRP A 58 -3.34 -16.38 -9.11
C TRP A 58 -3.27 -16.91 -7.67
N ALA A 59 -4.28 -17.65 -7.22
CA ALA A 59 -4.25 -18.31 -5.91
C ALA A 59 -3.10 -19.33 -5.78
N ALA A 60 -2.80 -20.08 -6.84
CA ALA A 60 -1.69 -21.04 -6.84
C ALA A 60 -0.31 -20.36 -6.78
N LEU A 61 -0.14 -19.23 -7.47
CA LEU A 61 1.08 -18.41 -7.36
C LEU A 61 1.24 -17.86 -5.95
N ALA A 62 0.17 -17.32 -5.36
CA ALA A 62 0.21 -16.78 -4.01
C ALA A 62 0.50 -17.85 -2.96
N ALA A 63 -0.10 -19.04 -3.07
CA ALA A 63 0.20 -20.17 -2.20
C ALA A 63 1.66 -20.64 -2.34
N THR A 64 2.23 -20.56 -3.54
CA THR A 64 3.65 -20.86 -3.78
C THR A 64 4.55 -19.86 -3.07
N ALA A 65 4.29 -18.56 -3.25
CA ALA A 65 5.05 -17.50 -2.58
C ALA A 65 4.90 -17.57 -1.04
N GLU A 66 3.70 -17.87 -0.53
CA GLU A 66 3.46 -18.05 0.90
C GLU A 66 4.20 -19.25 1.48
N ARG A 67 4.28 -20.37 0.74
CA ARG A 67 5.09 -21.55 1.15
C ARG A 67 6.57 -21.18 1.32
N GLY A 68 7.08 -20.26 0.49
CA GLY A 68 8.45 -19.76 0.59
C GLY A 68 8.68 -18.73 1.69
N LEU A 69 7.65 -18.37 2.47
CA LEU A 69 7.72 -17.38 3.54
C LEU A 69 8.02 -15.94 3.06
N LEU A 70 7.66 -15.64 1.81
CA LEU A 70 7.89 -14.32 1.23
C LEU A 70 7.06 -13.24 1.95
N ASP A 71 7.62 -12.04 2.05
CA ASP A 71 7.00 -10.93 2.77
C ASP A 71 5.69 -10.48 2.14
N PHE A 72 5.71 -10.29 0.82
CA PHE A 72 4.55 -9.91 0.03
C PHE A 72 4.73 -10.29 -1.44
N LEU A 73 3.61 -10.31 -2.15
CA LEU A 73 3.59 -10.28 -3.60
C LEU A 73 2.99 -8.96 -4.08
N THR A 74 3.45 -8.48 -5.22
CA THR A 74 2.81 -7.39 -5.96
C THR A 74 2.16 -7.94 -7.23
N ILE A 75 1.00 -7.38 -7.59
CA ILE A 75 0.30 -7.70 -8.83
C ILE A 75 0.36 -6.45 -9.70
N ASP A 76 1.07 -6.53 -10.82
CA ASP A 76 1.27 -5.38 -11.70
C ASP A 76 0.00 -5.01 -12.49
N ASP A 77 -0.23 -3.72 -12.69
CA ASP A 77 -1.43 -3.24 -13.38
C ASP A 77 -1.25 -1.93 -14.17
N SER A 78 -1.52 -1.94 -15.47
CA SER A 78 -1.40 -0.78 -16.36
C SER A 78 -2.64 -0.64 -17.20
N LEU A 79 -2.83 0.55 -17.77
CA LEU A 79 -3.92 0.80 -18.71
C LEU A 79 -3.59 0.33 -20.14
N ASP A 80 -2.33 -0.08 -20.38
CA ASP A 80 -1.92 -0.76 -21.60
C ASP A 80 -2.45 -2.21 -21.67
N ALA A 81 -2.97 -2.60 -22.84
CA ALA A 81 -3.50 -3.93 -23.08
C ALA A 81 -2.42 -5.04 -23.14
N GLN A 82 -1.13 -4.69 -23.20
CA GLN A 82 0.00 -5.61 -23.30
C GLN A 82 1.22 -5.08 -22.51
N PRO A 83 2.18 -5.95 -22.14
CA PRO A 83 3.44 -5.51 -21.55
C PRO A 83 4.27 -4.62 -22.49
N GLY A 84 4.59 -3.42 -22.00
CA GLY A 84 5.35 -2.37 -22.68
C GLY A 84 4.46 -1.21 -23.15
N PRO A 85 4.93 0.05 -23.05
CA PRO A 85 4.10 1.24 -23.28
C PRO A 85 3.93 1.51 -24.77
N ARG A 86 3.02 0.78 -25.43
CA ARG A 86 2.74 0.94 -26.87
C ARG A 86 1.25 0.83 -27.14
N PRO A 87 0.69 1.74 -27.97
CA PRO A 87 -0.70 1.66 -28.41
C PRO A 87 -1.00 0.39 -29.22
N GLU A 88 -0.03 -0.07 -30.04
CA GLU A 88 -0.27 -1.18 -30.96
C GLU A 88 -0.22 -2.54 -30.25
N ILE A 89 -1.31 -3.29 -30.35
CA ILE A 89 -1.40 -4.66 -29.87
C ILE A 89 -0.64 -5.58 -30.83
N SER A 90 0.44 -6.20 -30.34
CA SER A 90 1.20 -7.20 -31.06
C SER A 90 0.61 -8.60 -30.86
N PRO A 91 0.32 -9.37 -31.92
CA PRO A 91 -0.17 -10.75 -31.78
C PRO A 91 0.88 -11.72 -31.18
N ARG A 92 2.12 -11.26 -30.95
CA ARG A 92 3.22 -12.07 -30.39
C ARG A 92 3.37 -11.92 -28.87
N ARG A 93 2.67 -10.96 -28.26
CA ARG A 93 2.71 -10.65 -26.83
C ARG A 93 1.42 -11.07 -26.14
N LEU A 94 1.50 -11.28 -24.83
CA LEU A 94 0.30 -11.51 -24.02
C LEU A 94 -0.59 -10.26 -24.09
N ALA A 95 -1.86 -10.45 -24.47
CA ALA A 95 -2.87 -9.41 -24.50
C ALA A 95 -3.94 -9.64 -23.43
N GLY A 96 -4.45 -8.54 -22.88
CA GLY A 96 -5.44 -8.54 -21.82
C GLY A 96 -4.80 -8.64 -20.44
N ARG A 97 -5.39 -7.91 -19.50
CA ARG A 97 -4.91 -7.77 -18.12
C ARG A 97 -6.13 -7.75 -17.19
N ALA A 98 -6.02 -8.41 -16.04
CA ALA A 98 -7.02 -8.32 -14.98
C ALA A 98 -6.69 -7.14 -14.06
N ASP A 99 -7.73 -6.52 -13.48
CA ASP A 99 -7.56 -5.53 -12.42
C ASP A 99 -6.84 -6.14 -11.21
N ALA A 100 -5.69 -5.58 -10.85
CA ALA A 100 -4.85 -6.14 -9.79
C ALA A 100 -5.51 -6.10 -8.41
N THR A 101 -6.34 -5.10 -8.13
CA THR A 101 -7.04 -4.98 -6.84
C THR A 101 -8.10 -6.07 -6.69
N LEU A 102 -8.83 -6.39 -7.76
CA LEU A 102 -9.79 -7.50 -7.78
C LEU A 102 -9.09 -8.87 -7.70
N VAL A 103 -7.93 -9.02 -8.35
CA VAL A 103 -7.11 -10.23 -8.21
C VAL A 103 -6.62 -10.40 -6.77
N ALA A 104 -6.12 -9.34 -6.14
CA ALA A 104 -5.70 -9.37 -4.74
C ALA A 104 -6.86 -9.77 -3.81
N ALA A 105 -8.05 -9.21 -4.02
CA ALA A 105 -9.24 -9.57 -3.25
C ALA A 105 -9.65 -11.04 -3.41
N ARG A 106 -9.41 -11.63 -4.59
CA ARG A 106 -9.63 -13.06 -4.83
C ARG A 106 -8.64 -13.95 -4.09
N ILE A 107 -7.39 -13.51 -3.92
CA ILE A 107 -6.30 -14.25 -3.26
C ILE A 107 -6.38 -14.14 -1.74
N ALA A 108 -6.80 -12.99 -1.20
CA ALA A 108 -6.84 -12.71 0.22
C ALA A 108 -7.42 -13.85 1.08
N PRO A 109 -8.64 -14.38 0.83
CA PRO A 109 -9.23 -15.40 1.70
C PRO A 109 -8.62 -16.80 1.58
N VAL A 110 -7.74 -17.04 0.59
CA VAL A 110 -7.11 -18.36 0.34
C VAL A 110 -5.62 -18.38 0.70
N THR A 111 -5.15 -17.35 1.40
CA THR A 111 -3.79 -17.21 1.94
C THR A 111 -3.89 -16.74 3.39
N ALA A 112 -2.87 -17.02 4.21
CA ALA A 112 -2.91 -16.76 5.65
C ALA A 112 -2.00 -15.61 6.10
N HIS A 113 -0.84 -15.45 5.47
CA HIS A 113 0.26 -14.62 5.94
C HIS A 113 0.80 -13.68 4.87
N ILE A 114 0.92 -14.08 3.60
CA ILE A 114 1.60 -13.28 2.58
C ILE A 114 0.93 -11.92 2.37
N GLY A 115 1.73 -10.84 2.29
CA GLY A 115 1.24 -9.51 1.96
C GLY A 115 0.75 -9.40 0.51
N LEU A 116 -0.28 -8.60 0.26
CA LEU A 116 -0.89 -8.41 -1.05
C LEU A 116 -0.85 -6.93 -1.43
N ILE A 117 0.03 -6.56 -2.35
CA ILE A 117 0.23 -5.18 -2.79
C ILE A 117 -0.15 -5.05 -4.28
N PRO A 118 -1.43 -4.90 -4.62
CA PRO A 118 -1.83 -4.59 -5.99
C PRO A 118 -1.35 -3.21 -6.43
N VAL A 119 -1.03 -3.09 -7.71
CA VAL A 119 -0.89 -1.78 -8.35
C VAL A 119 -2.27 -1.19 -8.59
N ALA A 120 -2.45 0.09 -8.27
CA ALA A 120 -3.63 0.85 -8.70
C ALA A 120 -3.22 2.24 -9.17
N THR A 121 -3.77 2.65 -10.31
CA THR A 121 -3.47 3.94 -10.95
C THR A 121 -4.21 5.09 -10.27
N VAL A 122 -3.57 6.26 -10.16
CA VAL A 122 -4.17 7.47 -9.55
C VAL A 122 -4.49 8.59 -10.53
N THR A 123 -3.90 8.55 -11.72
CA THR A 123 -4.04 9.62 -12.72
C THR A 123 -5.47 9.74 -13.29
N HIS A 124 -6.19 8.62 -13.33
CA HIS A 124 -7.53 8.56 -13.95
C HIS A 124 -8.59 8.02 -13.00
N THR A 125 -8.20 7.73 -11.76
CA THR A 125 -9.03 7.06 -10.75
C THR A 125 -9.24 7.98 -9.57
N GLU A 126 -10.50 8.20 -9.20
CA GLU A 126 -10.84 9.00 -8.02
C GLU A 126 -10.27 8.35 -6.74
N PRO A 127 -9.54 9.10 -5.88
CA PRO A 127 -8.87 8.54 -4.70
C PRO A 127 -9.84 7.92 -3.69
N PHE A 128 -11.10 8.35 -3.66
CA PHE A 128 -12.13 7.72 -2.81
C PHE A 128 -12.36 6.24 -3.17
N HIS A 129 -12.32 5.88 -4.46
CA HIS A 129 -12.48 4.50 -4.90
C HIS A 129 -11.27 3.65 -4.53
N VAL A 130 -10.05 4.20 -4.72
CA VAL A 130 -8.81 3.53 -4.32
C VAL A 130 -8.81 3.28 -2.81
N SER A 131 -9.14 4.29 -2.01
CA SER A 131 -9.21 4.18 -0.55
C SER A 131 -10.13 3.06 -0.10
N LYS A 132 -11.37 3.03 -0.61
CA LYS A 132 -12.35 1.99 -0.27
C LYS A 132 -11.87 0.60 -0.66
N ALA A 133 -11.32 0.45 -1.87
CA ALA A 133 -10.91 -0.84 -2.39
C ALA A 133 -9.76 -1.44 -1.55
N ILE A 134 -8.73 -0.64 -1.26
CA ILE A 134 -7.59 -1.08 -0.46
C ILE A 134 -7.96 -1.28 1.01
N ALA A 135 -8.81 -0.41 1.59
CA ALA A 135 -9.32 -0.63 2.96
C ALA A 135 -10.12 -1.93 3.06
N THR A 136 -10.96 -2.22 2.05
CA THR A 136 -11.70 -3.48 1.97
C THR A 136 -10.75 -4.66 1.87
N LEU A 137 -9.72 -4.57 1.01
CA LEU A 137 -8.68 -5.59 0.89
C LEU A 137 -7.98 -5.84 2.23
N ASP A 138 -7.72 -4.79 3.01
CA ASP A 138 -7.07 -4.93 4.32
C ASP A 138 -7.95 -5.68 5.33
N HIS A 139 -9.25 -5.36 5.37
CA HIS A 139 -10.21 -6.08 6.23
C HIS A 139 -10.31 -7.56 5.85
N ILE A 140 -10.50 -7.88 4.56
CA ILE A 140 -10.68 -9.28 4.11
C ILE A 140 -9.39 -10.11 4.18
N SER A 141 -8.23 -9.44 4.16
CA SER A 141 -6.93 -10.10 4.28
C SER A 141 -6.43 -10.15 5.73
N HIS A 142 -7.16 -9.55 6.68
CA HIS A 142 -6.76 -9.43 8.08
C HIS A 142 -5.44 -8.67 8.28
N GLY A 143 -5.31 -7.50 7.64
CA GLY A 143 -4.16 -6.61 7.85
C GLY A 143 -2.97 -6.92 6.94
N ARG A 144 -3.18 -7.54 5.77
CA ARG A 144 -2.11 -7.93 4.84
C ARG A 144 -2.10 -7.11 3.56
N ALA A 145 -2.92 -6.07 3.46
CA ALA A 145 -2.99 -5.28 2.24
C ALA A 145 -1.85 -4.25 2.14
N GLY A 146 -1.47 -3.95 0.91
CA GLY A 146 -0.78 -2.72 0.58
C GLY A 146 -1.32 -2.15 -0.72
N TRP A 147 -0.68 -1.11 -1.21
CA TRP A 147 -1.02 -0.45 -2.45
C TRP A 147 0.24 0.12 -3.09
N GLN A 148 0.53 -0.31 -4.32
CA GLN A 148 1.54 0.35 -5.14
C GLN A 148 0.87 1.45 -5.99
N VAL A 149 1.23 2.69 -5.71
CA VAL A 149 0.74 3.86 -6.45
C VAL A 149 1.36 3.86 -7.85
N ARG A 150 0.52 3.94 -8.89
CA ARG A 150 0.98 4.10 -10.29
C ARG A 150 0.48 5.40 -10.90
N VAL A 151 1.43 6.16 -11.45
CA VAL A 151 1.16 7.29 -12.34
C VAL A 151 1.12 6.77 -13.77
N SER A 152 0.03 7.09 -14.48
CA SER A 152 -0.16 6.80 -15.90
C SER A 152 0.16 8.05 -16.72
N ALA A 153 1.36 8.11 -17.30
CA ALA A 153 1.90 9.35 -17.90
C ALA A 153 1.75 9.42 -19.42
N THR A 154 1.32 8.35 -20.09
CA THR A 154 1.36 8.31 -21.56
C THR A 154 0.15 8.98 -22.19
N ALA A 155 0.35 9.56 -23.38
CA ALA A 155 -0.75 10.11 -24.18
C ALA A 155 -1.77 9.05 -24.59
N HIS A 156 -1.32 7.81 -24.77
CA HIS A 156 -2.18 6.69 -25.09
C HIS A 156 -3.16 6.39 -23.96
N GLU A 157 -2.65 6.23 -22.73
CA GLU A 157 -3.49 5.95 -21.56
C GLU A 157 -4.46 7.11 -21.28
N ALA A 158 -4.01 8.36 -21.42
CA ALA A 158 -4.88 9.54 -21.28
C ALA A 158 -6.04 9.54 -22.30
N ALA A 159 -5.77 9.12 -23.55
CA ALA A 159 -6.78 9.04 -24.60
C ALA A 159 -7.87 7.98 -24.34
N LEU A 160 -7.60 6.96 -23.52
CA LEU A 160 -8.59 5.95 -23.13
C LEU A 160 -9.74 6.54 -22.31
N PHE A 161 -9.50 7.63 -21.57
CA PHE A 161 -10.51 8.31 -20.75
C PHE A 161 -11.11 9.53 -21.43
N GLY A 162 -10.40 10.14 -22.38
CA GLY A 162 -10.90 11.28 -23.18
C GLY A 162 -11.16 12.57 -22.38
N ARG A 163 -10.66 12.68 -21.15
CA ARG A 163 -10.91 13.82 -20.24
C ARG A 163 -9.80 14.87 -20.23
N ARG A 164 -8.57 14.48 -20.60
CA ARG A 164 -7.38 15.35 -20.58
C ARG A 164 -6.34 14.89 -21.58
N SER A 165 -5.47 15.80 -22.03
CA SER A 165 -4.24 15.45 -22.76
C SER A 165 -3.21 14.81 -21.84
N ALA A 166 -2.14 14.25 -22.41
CA ALA A 166 -0.98 13.81 -21.63
C ALA A 166 -0.50 14.98 -20.75
N PRO A 167 -0.59 14.88 -19.42
CA PRO A 167 -0.19 15.96 -18.53
C PRO A 167 1.33 16.01 -18.41
N ASP A 168 1.83 17.13 -17.90
CA ASP A 168 3.23 17.23 -17.56
C ASP A 168 3.58 16.23 -16.45
N GLY A 169 4.78 15.66 -16.53
CA GLY A 169 5.30 14.74 -15.52
C GLY A 169 5.31 15.39 -14.13
N ASP A 170 5.47 16.71 -14.07
CA ASP A 170 5.52 17.41 -12.81
C ASP A 170 4.20 17.51 -12.07
N GLU A 171 3.16 17.90 -12.79
CA GLU A 171 1.77 17.93 -12.33
C GLU A 171 1.31 16.55 -11.86
N LEU A 172 1.66 15.49 -12.61
CA LEU A 172 1.26 14.12 -12.31
C LEU A 172 1.71 13.62 -10.93
N PHE A 173 2.90 14.01 -10.48
CA PHE A 173 3.40 13.59 -9.16
C PHE A 173 2.80 14.42 -8.02
N HIS A 174 2.41 15.68 -8.26
CA HIS A 174 1.63 16.47 -7.29
C HIS A 174 0.22 15.89 -7.15
N GLU A 175 -0.45 15.57 -8.26
CA GLU A 175 -1.74 14.88 -8.26
C GLU A 175 -1.66 13.53 -7.52
N ALA A 176 -0.61 12.74 -7.77
CA ALA A 176 -0.38 11.49 -7.06
C ALA A 176 -0.17 11.69 -5.55
N ALA A 177 0.52 12.75 -5.13
CA ALA A 177 0.72 13.07 -3.72
C ALA A 177 -0.59 13.45 -3.03
N ASP A 178 -1.41 14.28 -3.68
CA ASP A 178 -2.76 14.63 -3.23
C ASP A 178 -3.64 13.38 -3.12
N ALA A 179 -3.59 12.48 -4.11
CA ALA A 179 -4.34 11.23 -4.09
C ALA A 179 -3.95 10.35 -2.90
N VAL A 180 -2.65 10.18 -2.63
CA VAL A 180 -2.16 9.40 -1.46
C VAL A 180 -2.61 10.05 -0.15
N GLU A 181 -2.53 11.37 -0.04
CA GLU A 181 -2.96 12.09 1.17
C GLU A 181 -4.47 11.96 1.40
N VAL A 182 -5.29 12.10 0.35
CA VAL A 182 -6.75 11.85 0.42
C VAL A 182 -7.02 10.43 0.90
N VAL A 183 -6.35 9.43 0.31
CA VAL A 183 -6.54 8.02 0.68
C VAL A 183 -6.19 7.79 2.15
N ARG A 184 -5.07 8.33 2.63
CA ARG A 184 -4.66 8.18 4.04
C ARG A 184 -5.59 8.91 5.01
N ARG A 185 -6.09 10.10 4.65
CA ARG A 185 -7.12 10.79 5.45
C ARG A 185 -8.40 9.98 5.54
N LEU A 186 -8.83 9.38 4.42
CA LEU A 186 -10.02 8.53 4.40
C LEU A 186 -9.85 7.30 5.29
N TRP A 187 -8.68 6.64 5.29
CA TRP A 187 -8.40 5.53 6.22
C TRP A 187 -8.44 5.98 7.70
N ASP A 188 -8.04 7.21 8.00
CA ASP A 188 -8.10 7.77 9.35
C ASP A 188 -9.46 8.38 9.73
N SER A 189 -10.38 8.57 8.78
CA SER A 189 -11.68 9.23 9.05
C SER A 189 -12.58 8.51 10.07
N TRP A 190 -12.21 7.27 10.43
CA TRP A 190 -12.78 6.51 11.55
C TRP A 190 -11.67 6.31 12.58
N GLU A 191 -11.90 6.66 13.84
CA GLU A 191 -10.97 6.30 14.92
C GLU A 191 -11.01 4.80 15.24
N ASP A 192 -9.97 4.33 15.95
CA ASP A 192 -9.97 3.00 16.54
C ASP A 192 -11.17 2.84 17.48
N ASP A 193 -11.79 1.65 17.44
CA ASP A 193 -13.00 1.31 18.19
C ASP A 193 -14.20 2.26 17.95
N ALA A 194 -14.30 2.90 16.77
CA ALA A 194 -15.49 3.67 16.39
C ALA A 194 -16.76 2.79 16.29
N VAL A 195 -16.61 1.51 15.95
CA VAL A 195 -17.71 0.53 15.89
C VAL A 195 -17.89 -0.11 17.27
N ILE A 196 -18.86 0.37 18.05
CA ILE A 196 -19.09 -0.03 19.46
C ILE A 196 -20.10 -1.18 19.64
N ARG A 197 -21.03 -1.37 18.70
CA ARG A 197 -22.05 -2.46 18.73
C ARG A 197 -22.78 -2.61 20.08
N ASP A 198 -23.15 -1.49 20.70
CA ASP A 198 -23.83 -1.48 21.99
C ASP A 198 -25.31 -1.85 21.83
N VAL A 199 -25.62 -3.10 22.19
CA VAL A 199 -26.98 -3.66 22.13
C VAL A 199 -27.91 -3.00 23.16
N ALA A 200 -27.40 -2.61 24.33
CA ALA A 200 -28.22 -2.06 25.40
C ALA A 200 -28.73 -0.65 25.04
N THR A 201 -27.89 0.17 24.40
CA THR A 201 -28.28 1.51 23.93
C THR A 201 -28.77 1.55 22.48
N GLY A 202 -28.64 0.45 21.74
CA GLY A 202 -28.97 0.38 20.31
C GLY A 202 -28.01 1.15 19.41
N ARG A 203 -26.83 1.54 19.91
CA ARG A 203 -25.83 2.31 19.16
C ARG A 203 -24.82 1.37 18.51
N TYR A 204 -24.78 1.35 17.17
CA TYR A 204 -23.73 0.59 16.47
C TYR A 204 -22.38 1.30 16.46
N ILE A 205 -22.39 2.64 16.42
CA ILE A 205 -21.22 3.47 16.15
C ILE A 205 -21.11 4.62 17.15
N ASP A 206 -19.87 4.97 17.49
CA ASP A 206 -19.58 6.22 18.19
C ASP A 206 -19.37 7.34 17.16
N ARG A 207 -20.35 8.24 17.06
CA ARG A 207 -20.32 9.31 16.07
C ARG A 207 -19.19 10.31 16.31
N ASP A 208 -18.75 10.45 17.55
CA ASP A 208 -17.72 11.43 17.94
C ASP A 208 -16.31 10.96 17.49
N LYS A 209 -16.21 9.70 17.03
CA LYS A 209 -15.04 9.06 16.44
C LYS A 209 -15.05 9.03 14.90
N LEU A 210 -15.96 9.76 14.27
CA LEU A 210 -16.06 9.89 12.82
C LEU A 210 -15.77 11.31 12.36
N HIS A 211 -14.92 11.43 11.34
CA HIS A 211 -14.36 12.71 10.91
C HIS A 211 -14.53 12.89 9.41
N TYR A 212 -15.06 14.04 9.00
CA TYR A 212 -14.92 14.48 7.62
C TYR A 212 -13.45 14.77 7.35
N ILE A 213 -12.97 14.42 6.15
CA ILE A 213 -11.58 14.68 5.78
C ILE A 213 -11.38 16.08 5.19
N ASP A 214 -12.48 16.67 4.68
CA ASP A 214 -12.61 18.01 4.11
C ASP A 214 -11.36 18.43 3.31
N PHE A 215 -10.89 17.53 2.43
CA PHE A 215 -9.73 17.78 1.60
C PHE A 215 -10.12 18.66 0.42
N ALA A 216 -9.35 19.71 0.20
CA ALA A 216 -9.42 20.57 -0.98
C ALA A 216 -7.99 20.82 -1.46
N GLY A 217 -7.62 20.17 -2.57
CA GLY A 217 -6.38 20.38 -3.30
C GLY A 217 -6.65 20.96 -4.69
N GLU A 218 -5.62 21.05 -5.51
CA GLU A 218 -5.74 21.56 -6.88
C GLU A 218 -6.55 20.60 -7.77
N HIS A 219 -6.35 19.29 -7.58
CA HIS A 219 -6.94 18.26 -8.42
C HIS A 219 -8.22 17.63 -7.83
N PHE A 220 -8.33 17.57 -6.50
CA PHE A 220 -9.42 16.87 -5.83
C PHE A 220 -10.08 17.73 -4.74
N SER A 221 -11.40 17.59 -4.63
CA SER A 221 -12.16 18.02 -3.46
C SER A 221 -12.95 16.83 -2.91
N VAL A 222 -12.58 16.36 -1.72
CA VAL A 222 -13.15 15.14 -1.12
C VAL A 222 -13.59 15.45 0.30
N LYS A 223 -14.90 15.33 0.54
CA LYS A 223 -15.52 15.61 1.85
C LYS A 223 -15.28 14.49 2.88
N GLY A 224 -15.39 13.23 2.47
CA GLY A 224 -15.44 12.09 3.39
C GLY A 224 -16.73 12.06 4.22
N PRO A 225 -16.77 11.32 5.36
CA PRO A 225 -15.77 10.34 5.80
C PRO A 225 -15.66 9.17 4.82
N SER A 226 -14.74 8.24 5.07
CA SER A 226 -14.74 6.94 4.40
C SER A 226 -16.04 6.20 4.69
N ILE A 227 -16.47 5.37 3.73
CA ILE A 227 -17.58 4.41 3.92
C ILE A 227 -17.09 3.02 4.36
N THR A 228 -15.78 2.82 4.46
CA THR A 228 -15.16 1.62 5.03
C THR A 228 -14.50 1.98 6.35
N PRO A 229 -14.74 1.22 7.44
CA PRO A 229 -14.07 1.46 8.71
C PRO A 229 -12.55 1.45 8.60
N ARG A 230 -11.88 2.04 9.59
CA ARG A 230 -10.43 2.07 9.71
C ARG A 230 -9.82 0.69 9.43
N PRO A 231 -8.86 0.59 8.49
CA PRO A 231 -8.19 -0.68 8.18
C PRO A 231 -7.51 -1.32 9.41
N PRO A 232 -7.39 -2.66 9.50
CA PRO A 232 -6.67 -3.34 10.58
C PRO A 232 -5.23 -2.84 10.78
N GLN A 233 -4.53 -2.41 9.73
CA GLN A 233 -3.19 -1.83 9.83
C GLN A 233 -3.18 -0.34 10.27
N GLY A 234 -4.34 0.26 10.51
CA GLY A 234 -4.55 1.71 10.60
C GLY A 234 -4.43 2.37 9.22
N GLN A 235 -3.25 2.27 8.61
CA GLN A 235 -3.00 2.61 7.22
C GLN A 235 -2.28 1.45 6.52
N PRO A 236 -2.90 0.82 5.50
CA PRO A 236 -2.25 -0.16 4.64
C PRO A 236 -0.94 0.37 4.04
N VAL A 237 0.00 -0.55 3.79
CA VAL A 237 1.34 -0.21 3.30
C VAL A 237 1.26 0.47 1.93
N VAL A 238 1.83 1.67 1.79
CA VAL A 238 1.91 2.38 0.51
C VAL A 238 3.29 2.18 -0.11
N ALA A 239 3.35 1.78 -1.37
CA ALA A 239 4.58 1.60 -2.13
C ALA A 239 4.59 2.46 -3.39
N ALA A 240 5.79 2.83 -3.86
CA ALA A 240 5.99 3.51 -5.13
C ALA A 240 7.16 2.86 -5.89
N LEU A 241 7.10 2.84 -7.23
CA LEU A 241 8.22 2.48 -8.08
C LEU A 241 8.90 3.75 -8.57
N ALA A 242 10.22 3.85 -8.40
CA ALA A 242 10.97 5.06 -8.65
C ALA A 242 12.27 4.81 -9.42
N HIS A 243 12.48 5.60 -10.47
CA HIS A 243 13.65 5.50 -11.36
C HIS A 243 14.48 6.79 -11.41
N ALA A 244 14.10 7.82 -10.67
CA ALA A 244 14.73 9.14 -10.75
C ALA A 244 14.62 9.91 -9.43
N PRO A 245 15.53 10.87 -9.15
CA PRO A 245 15.56 11.68 -7.93
C PRO A 245 14.20 12.24 -7.50
N ARG A 246 13.47 12.85 -8.45
CA ARG A 246 12.16 13.46 -8.18
C ARG A 246 11.11 12.45 -7.71
N VAL A 247 11.18 11.22 -8.21
CA VAL A 247 10.28 10.14 -7.77
C VAL A 247 10.69 9.61 -6.40
N TYR A 248 12.00 9.67 -6.04
CA TYR A 248 12.46 9.36 -4.68
C TYR A 248 11.96 10.39 -3.66
N GLU A 249 11.90 11.67 -4.00
CA GLU A 249 11.29 12.71 -3.15
C GLU A 249 9.80 12.47 -2.94
N PHE A 250 9.05 12.23 -4.01
CA PHE A 250 7.63 11.84 -3.93
C PHE A 250 7.44 10.60 -3.05
N ALA A 251 8.23 9.56 -3.28
CA ALA A 251 8.16 8.32 -2.51
C ALA A 251 8.48 8.59 -1.03
N ALA A 252 9.57 9.28 -0.71
CA ALA A 252 9.95 9.61 0.66
C ALA A 252 8.89 10.46 1.40
N ALA A 253 8.16 11.31 0.68
CA ALA A 253 7.08 12.11 1.23
C ALA A 253 5.77 11.33 1.41
N SER A 254 5.49 10.33 0.57
CA SER A 254 4.14 9.76 0.43
C SER A 254 4.05 8.27 0.73
N ALA A 255 5.10 7.48 0.48
CA ALA A 255 5.10 6.03 0.58
C ALA A 255 5.79 5.52 1.86
N ASP A 256 5.54 4.25 2.19
CA ASP A 256 6.25 3.48 3.22
C ASP A 256 7.42 2.67 2.60
N LEU A 257 7.26 2.23 1.34
CA LEU A 257 8.27 1.48 0.57
C LEU A 257 8.56 2.16 -0.79
N VAL A 258 9.81 2.09 -1.24
CA VAL A 258 10.21 2.47 -2.60
C VAL A 258 10.87 1.29 -3.31
N PHE A 259 10.35 0.91 -4.47
CA PHE A 259 11.00 -0.02 -5.37
C PHE A 259 11.98 0.75 -6.26
N VAL A 260 13.23 0.28 -6.31
CA VAL A 260 14.31 0.87 -7.07
C VAL A 260 14.93 -0.16 -8.00
N THR A 261 15.49 0.27 -9.13
CA THR A 261 15.99 -0.63 -10.19
C THR A 261 17.51 -0.49 -10.39
N PRO A 262 18.34 -0.96 -9.44
CA PRO A 262 19.79 -0.95 -9.60
C PRO A 262 20.22 -1.90 -10.72
N ARG A 263 21.32 -1.58 -11.39
CA ARG A 263 21.93 -2.40 -12.46
C ARG A 263 23.11 -3.24 -11.96
N ASP A 264 23.74 -2.77 -10.90
CA ASP A 264 24.97 -3.29 -10.31
C ASP A 264 25.13 -2.65 -8.91
N GLU A 265 26.21 -3.01 -8.21
CA GLU A 265 26.48 -2.50 -6.87
C GLU A 265 26.76 -0.99 -6.85
N GLU A 266 27.40 -0.44 -7.89
CA GLU A 266 27.70 0.99 -7.96
C GLU A 266 26.43 1.83 -8.07
N SER A 267 25.55 1.47 -9.01
CA SER A 267 24.24 2.11 -9.17
C SER A 267 23.35 1.91 -7.96
N LEU A 268 23.43 0.76 -7.27
CA LEU A 268 22.72 0.56 -6.01
C LEU A 268 23.15 1.58 -4.95
N ARG A 269 24.46 1.74 -4.73
CA ARG A 269 24.97 2.71 -3.73
C ARG A 269 24.58 4.14 -4.09
N ALA A 270 24.60 4.51 -5.38
CA ALA A 270 24.16 5.82 -5.85
C ALA A 270 22.67 6.06 -5.55
N ILE A 271 21.81 5.11 -5.92
CA ILE A 271 20.37 5.16 -5.64
C ILE A 271 20.09 5.28 -4.14
N LEU A 272 20.74 4.46 -3.31
CA LEU A 272 20.56 4.53 -1.85
C LEU A 272 21.00 5.88 -1.27
N ALA A 273 22.03 6.51 -1.85
CA ALA A 273 22.44 7.85 -1.45
C ALA A 273 21.36 8.90 -1.78
N GLU A 274 20.73 8.81 -2.95
CA GLU A 274 19.64 9.70 -3.36
C GLU A 274 18.37 9.49 -2.52
N VAL A 275 17.97 8.23 -2.30
CA VAL A 275 16.87 7.90 -1.39
C VAL A 275 17.15 8.45 0.01
N GLY A 276 18.38 8.28 0.51
CA GLY A 276 18.81 8.85 1.79
C GLY A 276 18.79 10.38 1.82
N GLN A 277 19.04 11.07 0.71
CA GLN A 277 18.88 12.53 0.60
C GLN A 277 17.41 12.92 0.70
N ALA A 278 16.53 12.25 -0.03
CA ALA A 278 15.09 12.48 0.02
C ALA A 278 14.52 12.26 1.44
N GLN A 279 14.95 11.21 2.14
CA GLN A 279 14.59 10.95 3.54
C GLN A 279 14.98 12.09 4.49
N ARG A 280 16.18 12.67 4.29
CA ARG A 280 16.64 13.81 5.11
C ARG A 280 15.84 15.07 4.83
N ALA A 281 15.46 15.30 3.57
CA ALA A 281 14.66 16.45 3.17
C ALA A 281 13.24 16.40 3.74
N THR A 282 12.62 15.22 3.80
CA THR A 282 11.26 15.05 4.31
C THR A 282 11.17 14.75 5.81
N GLY A 283 12.29 14.33 6.42
CA GLY A 283 12.32 13.85 7.81
C GLY A 283 11.63 12.50 8.01
N ARG A 284 11.29 11.79 6.93
CA ARG A 284 10.58 10.50 6.96
C ARG A 284 11.50 9.36 6.54
N ARG A 285 11.36 8.20 7.20
CA ARG A 285 12.00 6.96 6.75
C ARG A 285 11.13 6.27 5.71
N ILE A 286 11.75 5.88 4.59
CA ILE A 286 11.19 4.97 3.60
C ILE A 286 12.10 3.75 3.51
N GLN A 287 11.52 2.56 3.27
CA GLN A 287 12.31 1.36 3.03
C GLN A 287 12.60 1.18 1.55
N ALA A 288 13.86 0.91 1.19
CA ALA A 288 14.28 0.71 -0.18
C ALA A 288 14.29 -0.78 -0.55
N TYR A 289 13.58 -1.13 -1.62
CA TYR A 289 13.52 -2.48 -2.17
C TYR A 289 14.14 -2.52 -3.55
N ALA A 290 15.15 -3.36 -3.76
CA ALA A 290 15.74 -3.53 -5.07
C ALA A 290 14.90 -4.48 -5.92
N ASP A 291 14.54 -4.05 -7.12
CA ASP A 291 13.83 -4.84 -8.12
C ASP A 291 14.83 -5.53 -9.06
N LEU A 292 14.61 -6.83 -9.28
CA LEU A 292 15.44 -7.64 -10.16
C LEU A 292 14.56 -8.61 -10.94
N VAL A 293 14.67 -8.62 -12.27
CA VAL A 293 14.09 -9.71 -13.06
C VAL A 293 15.00 -10.92 -12.96
N VAL A 294 14.44 -12.08 -12.66
CA VAL A 294 15.21 -13.31 -12.47
C VAL A 294 14.76 -14.39 -13.42
N SER A 295 15.74 -15.07 -14.01
CA SER A 295 15.57 -16.31 -14.76
C SER A 295 16.50 -17.34 -14.14
N LEU A 296 15.94 -18.24 -13.34
CA LEU A 296 16.67 -19.27 -12.57
C LEU A 296 16.50 -20.67 -13.19
N GLY A 297 15.52 -20.85 -14.07
CA GLY A 297 15.35 -22.12 -14.78
C GLY A 297 16.45 -22.36 -15.81
N GLU A 298 16.99 -23.58 -15.84
CA GLU A 298 17.84 -24.09 -16.93
C GLU A 298 17.03 -24.50 -18.18
N ASP A 299 15.73 -24.18 -18.22
CA ASP A 299 14.84 -24.60 -19.30
C ASP A 299 15.37 -24.09 -20.66
N PRO A 300 15.77 -24.98 -21.58
CA PRO A 300 16.31 -24.59 -22.89
C PRO A 300 15.27 -23.87 -23.74
N LEU A 301 13.98 -23.96 -23.39
CA LEU A 301 12.94 -23.18 -24.01
C LEU A 301 12.97 -21.73 -23.53
N THR A 302 13.36 -21.41 -22.30
CA THR A 302 13.43 -20.04 -21.78
C THR A 302 14.62 -19.32 -22.43
N PRO A 303 14.44 -18.55 -23.53
CA PRO A 303 15.56 -18.10 -24.31
C PRO A 303 16.26 -16.96 -23.56
N GLY A 304 17.58 -16.86 -23.76
CA GLY A 304 18.35 -15.70 -23.37
C GLY A 304 17.98 -14.39 -24.10
N ALA A 305 16.84 -14.32 -24.79
CA ALA A 305 16.36 -13.11 -25.47
C ALA A 305 16.30 -11.94 -24.50
N ALA A 306 16.51 -10.71 -24.98
CA ALA A 306 16.56 -9.54 -24.13
C ALA A 306 15.25 -9.40 -23.35
N ILE A 307 15.31 -9.70 -22.04
CA ILE A 307 14.28 -9.32 -21.08
C ILE A 307 14.26 -7.78 -21.13
N SER A 308 13.21 -7.23 -21.71
CA SER A 308 13.00 -5.78 -21.74
C SER A 308 12.23 -5.41 -20.47
N SER A 309 12.96 -4.99 -19.45
CA SER A 309 12.43 -4.55 -18.15
C SER A 309 13.16 -3.28 -17.73
N ASP A 310 12.50 -2.46 -16.93
CA ASP A 310 13.09 -1.35 -16.16
C ASP A 310 14.07 -1.86 -15.10
N ALA A 311 13.86 -3.08 -14.60
CA ALA A 311 14.76 -3.73 -13.65
C ALA A 311 15.86 -4.55 -14.37
N HIS A 312 17.04 -4.64 -13.77
CA HIS A 312 18.12 -5.48 -14.27
C HIS A 312 17.68 -6.95 -14.38
N ALA A 313 18.15 -7.63 -15.42
CA ALA A 313 17.84 -9.03 -15.67
C ALA A 313 19.00 -9.92 -15.22
N PHE A 314 18.81 -10.59 -14.08
CA PHE A 314 19.72 -11.60 -13.57
C PHE A 314 19.45 -12.96 -14.21
N ARG A 315 20.54 -13.64 -14.58
CA ARG A 315 20.53 -15.02 -15.07
C ARG A 315 21.66 -15.78 -14.40
N GLY A 316 21.33 -16.91 -13.81
CA GLY A 316 22.29 -17.71 -13.07
C GLY A 316 21.60 -18.68 -12.14
N SER A 317 22.40 -19.31 -11.29
CA SER A 317 21.87 -20.24 -10.30
C SER A 317 21.23 -19.51 -9.12
N ALA A 318 20.41 -20.23 -8.34
CA ALA A 318 19.90 -19.72 -7.07
C ALA A 318 21.03 -19.39 -6.07
N SER A 319 22.19 -20.05 -6.16
CA SER A 319 23.36 -19.77 -5.33
C SER A 319 23.97 -18.40 -5.66
N ASP A 320 24.20 -18.13 -6.95
CA ASP A 320 24.73 -16.84 -7.41
C ASP A 320 23.76 -15.70 -7.05
N LEU A 321 22.45 -15.95 -7.18
CA LEU A 321 21.44 -15.00 -6.77
C LEU A 321 21.49 -14.74 -5.26
N ALA A 322 21.60 -15.78 -4.43
CA ALA A 322 21.70 -15.64 -2.98
C ALA A 322 22.89 -14.75 -2.58
N GLU A 323 24.07 -14.98 -3.18
CA GLU A 323 25.26 -14.16 -2.94
C GLU A 323 25.02 -12.68 -3.30
N LEU A 324 24.39 -12.43 -4.46
CA LEU A 324 24.02 -11.08 -4.88
C LEU A 324 23.08 -10.39 -3.88
N LEU A 325 22.02 -11.09 -3.45
CA LEU A 325 21.03 -10.51 -2.54
C LEU A 325 21.63 -10.20 -1.16
N LEU A 326 22.52 -11.06 -0.67
CA LEU A 326 23.25 -10.84 0.58
C LEU A 326 24.20 -9.65 0.49
N ALA A 327 24.93 -9.51 -0.62
CA ALA A 327 25.78 -8.35 -0.87
C ALA A 327 24.97 -7.04 -0.93
N TRP A 328 23.80 -7.04 -1.58
CA TRP A 328 22.93 -5.87 -1.64
C TRP A 328 22.32 -5.52 -0.28
N GLN A 329 21.98 -6.52 0.53
CA GLN A 329 21.57 -6.29 1.91
C GLN A 329 22.69 -5.67 2.75
N ASP A 330 23.91 -6.18 2.63
CA ASP A 330 25.09 -5.62 3.32
C ASP A 330 25.39 -4.18 2.87
N ALA A 331 25.04 -3.82 1.62
CA ALA A 331 25.12 -2.46 1.10
C ALA A 331 24.02 -1.52 1.64
N GLY A 332 23.00 -2.05 2.31
CA GLY A 332 21.97 -1.26 3.02
C GLY A 332 20.57 -1.27 2.39
N VAL A 333 20.29 -2.20 1.47
CA VAL A 333 18.92 -2.42 0.96
C VAL A 333 18.06 -3.08 2.04
N ASP A 334 16.83 -2.61 2.24
CA ASP A 334 15.91 -3.18 3.23
C ASP A 334 15.27 -4.50 2.74
N GLY A 335 15.07 -4.64 1.42
CA GLY A 335 14.53 -5.87 0.82
C GLY A 335 14.74 -5.99 -0.68
N VAL A 336 14.39 -7.14 -1.24
CA VAL A 336 14.48 -7.39 -2.69
C VAL A 336 13.14 -7.91 -3.18
N ARG A 337 12.64 -7.33 -4.29
CA ARG A 337 11.47 -7.84 -4.99
C ARG A 337 11.90 -8.47 -6.30
N LEU A 338 11.78 -9.79 -6.35
CA LEU A 338 12.13 -10.58 -7.53
C LEU A 338 10.97 -10.60 -8.51
N ARG A 339 11.27 -10.38 -9.78
CA ARG A 339 10.31 -10.41 -10.89
C ARG A 339 10.58 -11.67 -11.71
N PRO A 340 9.82 -12.76 -11.54
CA PRO A 340 10.01 -14.00 -12.31
C PRO A 340 9.94 -13.72 -13.81
N ALA A 341 10.93 -14.18 -14.59
CA ALA A 341 10.85 -14.11 -16.05
C ALA A 341 9.67 -14.95 -16.57
N VAL A 342 9.46 -16.12 -15.99
CA VAL A 342 8.30 -17.00 -16.17
C VAL A 342 7.82 -17.45 -14.79
N ASN A 343 6.64 -17.00 -14.38
CA ASN A 343 6.07 -17.28 -13.04
C ASN A 343 6.03 -18.78 -12.73
N ALA A 344 5.70 -19.61 -13.72
CA ALA A 344 5.59 -21.06 -13.54
C ALA A 344 6.93 -21.77 -13.30
N ILE A 345 8.05 -21.14 -13.65
CA ILE A 345 9.40 -21.73 -13.59
C ILE A 345 10.19 -21.08 -12.45
N ASP A 346 10.29 -19.76 -12.47
CA ASP A 346 11.21 -19.06 -11.57
C ASP A 346 10.60 -18.88 -10.17
N LEU A 347 9.27 -18.78 -10.01
CA LEU A 347 8.68 -18.68 -8.68
C LEU A 347 8.91 -19.96 -7.84
N PRO A 348 8.69 -21.18 -8.36
CA PRO A 348 9.13 -22.40 -7.68
C PRO A 348 10.63 -22.40 -7.36
N ALA A 349 11.51 -22.04 -8.31
CA ALA A 349 12.96 -22.00 -8.05
C ALA A 349 13.35 -20.99 -6.95
N ILE A 350 12.69 -19.83 -6.89
CA ILE A 350 12.86 -18.86 -5.80
C ILE A 350 12.52 -19.52 -4.44
N VAL A 351 11.40 -20.23 -4.39
CA VAL A 351 10.89 -20.82 -3.13
C VAL A 351 11.65 -22.07 -2.71
N ASP A 352 11.95 -22.95 -3.65
CA ASP A 352 12.47 -24.28 -3.38
C ASP A 352 14.02 -24.29 -3.36
N ASP A 353 14.69 -23.36 -4.06
CA ASP A 353 16.17 -23.32 -4.13
C ASP A 353 16.77 -22.09 -3.42
N LEU A 354 16.29 -20.87 -3.72
CA LEU A 354 16.86 -19.62 -3.16
C LEU A 354 16.53 -19.43 -1.67
N VAL A 355 15.27 -19.59 -1.26
CA VAL A 355 14.85 -19.38 0.14
C VAL A 355 15.67 -20.25 1.11
N PRO A 356 15.89 -21.57 0.87
CA PRO A 356 16.74 -22.39 1.74
C PRO A 356 18.19 -21.91 1.84
N LEU A 357 18.75 -21.31 0.79
CA LEU A 357 20.09 -20.72 0.82
C LEU A 357 20.15 -19.51 1.76
N LEU A 358 19.16 -18.61 1.67
CA LEU A 358 19.06 -17.43 2.54
C LEU A 358 18.81 -17.81 4.01
N GLN A 359 18.02 -18.87 4.24
CA GLN A 359 17.80 -19.44 5.58
C GLN A 359 19.07 -20.07 6.17
N ARG A 360 19.83 -20.83 5.36
CA ARG A 360 21.13 -21.39 5.79
C ARG A 360 22.14 -20.29 6.13
N ALA A 361 22.08 -19.16 5.45
CA ALA A 361 22.89 -17.98 5.77
C ALA A 361 22.43 -17.26 7.05
N GLY A 362 21.27 -17.63 7.64
CA GLY A 362 20.71 -16.99 8.82
C GLY A 362 20.12 -15.60 8.55
N ARG A 363 19.82 -15.29 7.27
CA ARG A 363 19.41 -13.95 6.81
C ARG A 363 17.95 -13.90 6.38
N PHE A 364 17.18 -14.98 6.57
CA PHE A 364 15.78 -15.07 6.22
C PHE A 364 15.00 -15.92 7.23
N ARG A 365 13.74 -15.58 7.50
CA ARG A 365 12.86 -16.33 8.41
C ARG A 365 12.68 -17.79 8.02
N THR A 366 12.32 -18.59 9.03
CA THR A 366 11.92 -20.00 8.90
C THR A 366 10.44 -20.25 9.20
N ARG A 367 9.69 -19.22 9.64
CA ARG A 367 8.23 -19.25 9.79
C ARG A 367 7.64 -17.83 9.81
N TYR A 368 6.35 -17.71 9.53
CA TYR A 368 5.58 -16.49 9.84
C TYR A 368 5.25 -16.41 11.33
N ARG A 369 4.86 -15.21 11.78
CA ARG A 369 4.23 -15.03 13.09
C ARG A 369 2.70 -15.00 12.91
N GLU A 370 2.00 -15.70 13.79
CA GLU A 370 0.54 -15.74 13.75
C GLU A 370 -0.06 -14.37 14.08
N GLY A 371 -1.03 -13.95 13.28
CA GLY A 371 -1.75 -12.68 13.45
C GLY A 371 -0.93 -11.42 13.19
N GLU A 372 0.29 -11.51 12.67
CA GLU A 372 1.09 -10.33 12.31
C GLU A 372 0.48 -9.63 11.09
N THR A 373 0.41 -8.30 11.14
CA THR A 373 0.05 -7.51 9.96
C THR A 373 1.24 -7.39 9.01
N LEU A 374 0.99 -7.01 7.74
CA LEU A 374 2.07 -6.70 6.80
C LEU A 374 2.95 -5.56 7.34
N ARG A 375 2.34 -4.52 7.93
CA ARG A 375 3.06 -3.41 8.55
C ARG A 375 3.98 -3.86 9.68
N ASP A 376 3.53 -4.77 10.54
CA ASP A 376 4.35 -5.36 11.62
C ASP A 376 5.50 -6.19 11.05
N ARG A 377 5.22 -7.02 10.03
CA ARG A 377 6.24 -7.85 9.37
C ARG A 377 7.37 -7.01 8.83
N LEU A 378 7.04 -5.90 8.17
CA LEU A 378 8.01 -5.00 7.58
C LEU A 378 8.69 -4.09 8.63
N GLY A 379 8.30 -4.14 9.90
CA GLY A 379 8.86 -3.28 10.95
C GLY A 379 8.57 -1.79 10.72
N LEU A 380 7.44 -1.47 10.07
CA LEU A 380 7.00 -0.10 9.85
C LEU A 380 6.36 0.46 11.13
N ALA A 381 6.57 1.74 11.41
CA ALA A 381 6.04 2.39 12.61
C ALA A 381 4.50 2.30 12.64
N PRO A 382 3.85 2.16 13.82
CA PRO A 382 2.40 2.22 13.92
C PRO A 382 1.84 3.47 13.25
N ALA A 383 0.66 3.36 12.64
CA ALA A 383 -0.04 4.49 12.02
C ALA A 383 -1.07 5.06 13.01
N PRO A 384 -0.70 6.04 13.89
CA PRO A 384 -1.67 6.66 14.79
C PRO A 384 -2.76 7.36 13.98
N ASN A 385 -3.99 7.31 14.47
CA ASN A 385 -5.08 8.06 13.85
C ASN A 385 -4.82 9.56 13.99
N ARG A 386 -4.86 10.30 12.87
CA ARG A 386 -4.60 11.75 12.85
C ARG A 386 -5.69 12.62 13.50
N TYR A 387 -6.89 12.10 13.64
CA TYR A 387 -8.06 12.77 14.22
C TYR A 387 -8.33 12.38 15.67
N ALA A 388 -7.76 11.26 16.14
CA ALA A 388 -7.86 10.87 17.54
C ALA A 388 -7.21 11.94 18.42
N THR A 389 -8.01 12.54 19.30
CA THR A 389 -7.49 13.50 20.27
C THR A 389 -6.75 12.73 21.35
N ALA A 390 -5.53 13.14 21.73
CA ALA A 390 -4.89 12.58 22.93
C ALA A 390 -5.88 12.72 24.10
N PRO A 391 -6.11 11.66 24.90
CA PRO A 391 -7.06 11.74 25.99
C PRO A 391 -6.67 12.94 26.84
N SER A 392 -7.58 13.91 26.96
CA SER A 392 -7.40 15.03 27.87
C SER A 392 -7.05 14.40 29.21
N ALA A 393 -5.84 14.62 29.70
CA ALA A 393 -5.44 14.12 31.00
C ALA A 393 -6.48 14.65 31.99
N SER A 394 -7.44 13.80 32.36
CA SER A 394 -8.38 14.11 33.42
C SER A 394 -7.50 14.28 34.63
N LEU A 395 -7.27 15.53 35.03
CA LEU A 395 -6.59 15.86 36.27
C LEU A 395 -7.16 14.92 37.33
N PRO A 396 -6.35 14.05 37.96
CA PRO A 396 -6.88 13.13 38.94
C PRO A 396 -7.64 13.95 39.97
N CYS A 397 -8.93 13.63 40.12
CA CYS A 397 -9.75 14.22 41.15
C CYS A 397 -9.00 13.99 42.46
N ARG A 398 -8.46 15.06 43.07
CA ARG A 398 -7.69 14.96 44.30
C ARG A 398 -8.53 14.18 45.30
N SER A 399 -8.03 13.01 45.70
CA SER A 399 -8.60 12.23 46.78
C SER A 399 -8.66 13.10 48.02
N TRP A 400 -9.86 13.39 48.52
CA TRP A 400 -10.02 14.00 49.82
C TRP A 400 -9.76 12.93 50.88
N THR A 401 -8.75 13.15 51.72
CA THR A 401 -8.57 12.41 52.97
C THR A 401 -9.71 12.76 53.92
N TRP A 402 -10.43 11.73 54.35
CA TRP A 402 -11.53 11.83 55.29
C TRP A 402 -11.00 12.19 56.69
N HIS A 403 -11.44 13.32 57.26
CA HIS A 403 -11.24 13.64 58.68
C HIS A 403 -12.54 13.40 59.45
N PRO A 404 -12.58 12.49 60.44
CA PRO A 404 -13.78 12.21 61.20
C PRO A 404 -13.95 13.22 62.34
N SER A 405 -14.53 14.39 62.09
CA SER A 405 -15.11 15.26 63.14
C SER A 405 -15.82 16.49 62.57
N ALA A 406 -17.10 16.37 62.18
CA ALA A 406 -18.13 17.44 62.22
C ALA A 406 -19.51 16.90 61.79
N PRO A 407 -20.63 17.39 62.36
CA PRO A 407 -21.95 16.75 62.22
C PRO A 407 -22.68 17.11 60.91
N ALA A 408 -23.63 16.25 60.56
CA ALA A 408 -24.37 16.25 59.31
C ALA A 408 -25.24 17.50 59.09
N ALA A 409 -24.86 18.34 58.11
CA ALA A 409 -25.79 19.21 57.40
C ALA A 409 -25.21 19.67 56.05
N THR A 410 -25.93 19.33 54.97
CA THR A 410 -25.92 20.00 53.65
C THR A 410 -24.63 19.97 52.82
N GLN A 411 -24.46 18.96 51.97
CA GLN A 411 -23.55 19.04 50.81
C GLN A 411 -24.31 18.79 49.51
N ARG A 412 -24.73 19.88 48.84
CA ARG A 412 -25.10 19.85 47.42
C ARG A 412 -23.83 19.72 46.60
N ARG A 413 -23.72 18.65 45.81
CA ARG A 413 -22.68 18.46 44.79
C ARG A 413 -22.84 19.55 43.71
N ARG A 414 -21.83 20.41 43.54
CA ARG A 414 -21.67 21.22 42.31
C ARG A 414 -20.53 20.62 41.50
N CYS A 415 -20.86 19.87 40.45
CA CYS A 415 -19.94 19.70 39.34
C CYS A 415 -20.05 20.98 38.49
N ALA A 416 -18.94 21.69 38.32
CA ALA A 416 -18.88 22.82 37.40
C ALA A 416 -18.87 22.28 35.96
N THR A 417 -19.96 22.47 35.23
CA THR A 417 -19.98 22.38 33.76
C THR A 417 -19.34 23.65 33.18
N PRO A 418 -18.48 23.58 32.15
CA PRO A 418 -18.09 24.76 31.40
C PRO A 418 -19.29 25.21 30.55
N SER A 419 -19.88 26.34 30.95
CA SER A 419 -20.84 27.09 30.15
C SER A 419 -20.11 28.01 29.18
N THR A 420 -20.36 27.90 27.89
CA THR A 420 -20.78 29.00 26.99
C THR A 420 -20.76 28.54 25.53
N TRP A 421 -21.94 28.53 24.90
CA TRP A 421 -22.13 28.79 23.47
C TRP A 421 -23.25 29.83 23.37
N PRO A 422 -23.10 30.92 22.59
CA PRO A 422 -24.17 31.89 22.42
C PRO A 422 -25.15 31.41 21.35
N SER A 423 -26.42 31.29 21.75
CA SER A 423 -27.58 31.11 20.89
C SER A 423 -27.87 32.37 20.08
N THR A 424 -27.94 32.26 18.75
CA THR A 424 -28.46 33.29 17.84
C THR A 424 -29.99 33.29 17.81
N PRO A 425 -30.66 34.45 17.65
CA PRO A 425 -32.12 34.52 17.63
C PRO A 425 -32.70 34.24 16.25
N ASN A 426 -33.82 33.52 16.27
CA ASN A 426 -34.75 33.25 15.19
C ASN A 426 -35.51 34.54 14.81
N ASN A 427 -35.60 34.86 13.52
CA ASN A 427 -36.47 35.93 13.03
C ASN A 427 -37.12 35.54 11.69
N GLY A 428 -38.45 35.60 11.67
CA GLY A 428 -39.21 36.16 10.55
C GLY A 428 -39.67 35.20 9.47
N ALA A 429 -40.89 34.70 9.63
CA ALA A 429 -41.72 34.25 8.52
C ALA A 429 -42.17 35.44 7.65
N THR A 430 -42.13 35.28 6.34
CA THR A 430 -43.01 35.99 5.40
C THR A 430 -43.39 35.05 4.25
N SER A 431 -44.69 34.83 4.15
CA SER A 431 -45.40 34.18 3.05
C SER A 431 -45.40 35.04 1.79
N VAL A 432 -45.13 34.45 0.62
CA VAL A 432 -45.68 34.93 -0.67
C VAL A 432 -46.11 33.73 -1.50
N THR A 433 -47.37 33.81 -1.93
CA THR A 433 -48.14 32.93 -2.80
C THR A 433 -47.73 33.09 -4.28
N GLY A 434 -47.82 32.01 -5.08
CA GLY A 434 -47.70 32.08 -6.54
C GLY A 434 -47.67 30.70 -7.23
N SER A 435 -48.79 30.35 -7.86
CA SER A 435 -49.15 29.08 -8.53
C SER A 435 -48.32 28.69 -9.78
N PRO A 436 -48.47 27.45 -10.31
CA PRO A 436 -47.47 26.77 -11.13
C PRO A 436 -47.68 26.97 -12.64
N SER A 437 -46.59 26.98 -13.41
CA SER A 437 -46.62 26.85 -14.86
C SER A 437 -46.10 25.48 -15.31
N THR A 438 -46.99 24.81 -16.03
CA THR A 438 -46.84 23.55 -16.75
C THR A 438 -45.97 23.73 -17.99
N THR A 439 -44.98 22.85 -18.17
CA THR A 439 -44.49 22.53 -19.53
C THR A 439 -44.16 21.05 -19.63
N SER A 440 -45.05 20.35 -20.33
CA SER A 440 -44.91 18.97 -20.77
C SER A 440 -43.80 18.82 -21.80
N SER A 441 -42.91 17.83 -21.64
CA SER A 441 -42.15 17.27 -22.75
C SER A 441 -42.54 15.80 -22.95
N ARG A 442 -43.16 15.56 -24.11
CA ARG A 442 -43.64 14.27 -24.60
C ARG A 442 -42.47 13.38 -25.01
N TRP A 443 -42.52 12.13 -24.59
CA TRP A 443 -41.90 11.00 -25.27
C TRP A 443 -42.69 10.68 -26.56
N PRO A 444 -42.03 10.26 -27.65
CA PRO A 444 -42.68 9.46 -28.69
C PRO A 444 -42.23 8.01 -28.64
N ALA A 445 -43.21 7.10 -28.58
CA ALA A 445 -43.03 5.69 -28.85
C ALA A 445 -43.53 5.36 -30.28
N ARG A 446 -42.67 4.61 -31.00
CA ARG A 446 -42.93 3.63 -32.06
C ARG A 446 -43.48 4.09 -33.43
N ARG A 447 -42.80 3.67 -34.51
CA ARG A 447 -43.10 2.48 -35.34
C ARG A 447 -42.39 2.58 -36.72
N ARG A 448 -41.50 1.64 -37.03
CA ARG A 448 -41.71 0.53 -37.99
C ARG A 448 -40.52 -0.42 -37.91
#